data_AF-A0A7Y6PWN8-F1
#
_entry.id   AF-A0A7Y6PWN8-F1
#
_cell.length_a   1.000
_cell.length_b   1.000
_cell.length_c   1.000
_cell.angle_alpha   90.00
_cell.angle_beta   90.00
_cell.angle_gamma   90.00
#
_symmetry.space_group_name_H-M   'P 1'
#
loop_
_entity.id
_entity.type
_entity.pdbx_description
1 polymer ?
#
loop_
_entity_poly.entity_id
_entity_poly.type
_entity_poly.pdbx_seq_one_letter_code
_entity_poly.pdbx_strand_id
1 'polypeptide(L)'
;MPFPRNVAAAALGLFLSVGARTASAYDVATSSTGAPLHWETSEVSFALALDPGPGTMTTAEGSNAAAAAIAAWHDPLAGYGIELSLAPTPVAAASHTRDGVNTIRWAIDSTDPDREPGLLARTFAVYQTGNGALIDTDIVFDAVDFQWSPDVSNCVQEYDFANALTHELGHAVGLAHSMGHPEATMFVTGDACETQKRDLAPDDLEGLGQLYAPPPEEMPAATGCAASQGGGLGVVVLVVLALGIARRRRAHAAFTLGVALVAGVQLDAEAGALRHLEIAELRANAALVVRGRVVNTQAVRARGIETDATIVVDECLGGSCPRTLVVRRFGGELDGVGMFVDGEARLDPGDEVVLFVRVDRDRHARVAGGVQGLLRVENAGAVTRVVRDLRGHRIATSGGWRDGEREVFDFATLQSQLRAAR
;
A
#
# COMPACT_ATOMS: atom_id res chain seq x y z
N MET A 1 -32.20 -23.42 -70.76
CA MET A 1 -31.09 -22.48 -71.04
C MET A 1 -31.29 -21.26 -70.12
N PRO A 2 -30.24 -20.59 -69.58
CA PRO A 2 -29.05 -21.03 -68.86
C PRO A 2 -28.98 -20.46 -67.39
N PHE A 3 -27.96 -20.88 -66.62
CA PHE A 3 -27.48 -20.41 -65.29
C PHE A 3 -27.15 -18.88 -65.22
N PRO A 4 -26.73 -18.21 -64.09
CA PRO A 4 -26.15 -18.70 -62.80
C PRO A 4 -26.45 -17.87 -61.49
N ARG A 5 -25.82 -18.31 -60.37
CA ARG A 5 -25.05 -17.55 -59.34
C ARG A 5 -25.51 -17.62 -57.86
N ASN A 6 -24.66 -18.32 -57.08
CA ASN A 6 -24.17 -18.10 -55.71
C ASN A 6 -24.81 -16.99 -54.84
N VAL A 7 -25.23 -17.37 -53.62
CA VAL A 7 -25.06 -16.52 -52.42
C VAL A 7 -24.57 -17.42 -51.28
N ALA A 8 -23.25 -17.40 -51.03
CA ALA A 8 -22.67 -17.87 -49.78
C ALA A 8 -22.73 -16.71 -48.79
N ALA A 9 -23.24 -16.98 -47.58
CA ALA A 9 -23.31 -16.02 -46.49
C ALA A 9 -21.90 -15.67 -45.99
N ALA A 10 -21.51 -14.41 -46.09
CA ALA A 10 -20.35 -13.87 -45.40
C ALA A 10 -20.79 -13.29 -44.05
N ALA A 11 -20.53 -14.02 -42.96
CA ALA A 11 -20.59 -13.46 -41.62
C ALA A 11 -19.29 -12.69 -41.37
N LEU A 12 -19.40 -11.36 -41.33
CA LEU A 12 -18.29 -10.46 -40.99
C LEU A 12 -18.11 -10.49 -39.47
N GLY A 13 -17.16 -11.29 -38.98
CA GLY A 13 -16.74 -11.27 -37.58
C GLY A 13 -15.90 -10.03 -37.30
N LEU A 14 -16.50 -9.02 -36.66
CA LEU A 14 -15.79 -7.86 -36.13
C LEU A 14 -15.00 -8.30 -34.88
N PHE A 15 -13.71 -8.60 -35.03
CA PHE A 15 -12.82 -8.78 -33.89
C PHE A 15 -12.52 -7.40 -33.29
N LEU A 16 -13.25 -7.04 -32.24
CA LEU A 16 -12.82 -6.00 -31.31
C LEU A 16 -11.59 -6.52 -30.58
N SER A 17 -10.41 -6.09 -31.02
CA SER A 17 -9.19 -6.19 -30.23
C SER A 17 -9.35 -5.29 -29.00
N VAL A 18 -9.88 -5.85 -27.92
CA VAL A 18 -9.70 -5.26 -26.59
C VAL A 18 -8.20 -5.31 -26.32
N GLY A 19 -7.55 -4.15 -26.33
CA GLY A 19 -6.17 -4.06 -25.88
C GLY A 19 -6.13 -4.58 -24.45
N ALA A 20 -5.47 -5.71 -24.24
CA ALA A 20 -5.13 -6.16 -22.91
C ALA A 20 -4.26 -5.07 -22.29
N ARG A 21 -4.81 -4.33 -21.33
CA ARG A 21 -3.96 -3.61 -20.39
C ARG A 21 -3.18 -4.70 -19.67
N THR A 22 -1.86 -4.68 -19.78
CA THR A 22 -1.02 -5.48 -18.88
C THR A 22 -1.44 -5.09 -17.47
N ALA A 23 -1.97 -6.06 -16.72
CA ALA A 23 -2.02 -5.91 -15.27
C ALA A 23 -0.56 -5.79 -14.84
N SER A 24 -0.12 -4.61 -14.42
CA SER A 24 1.15 -4.50 -13.71
C SER A 24 0.97 -5.26 -12.40
N ALA A 25 1.96 -6.09 -12.03
CA ALA A 25 1.95 -6.80 -10.77
C ALA A 25 2.10 -5.82 -9.59
N TYR A 26 2.94 -4.80 -9.79
CA TYR A 26 3.33 -3.83 -8.77
C TYR A 26 2.55 -2.51 -8.89
N ASP A 27 2.45 -1.79 -7.76
CA ASP A 27 1.89 -0.45 -7.67
C ASP A 27 2.98 0.57 -7.30
N VAL A 28 3.03 1.69 -8.02
CA VAL A 28 3.98 2.79 -7.76
C VAL A 28 3.24 4.06 -7.34
N ALA A 29 3.83 4.82 -6.43
CA ALA A 29 3.29 6.13 -6.08
C ALA A 29 3.49 7.09 -7.26
N THR A 30 2.51 7.93 -7.54
CA THR A 30 2.56 8.89 -8.66
C THR A 30 2.16 10.29 -8.22
N SER A 31 2.75 11.30 -8.87
CA SER A 31 2.30 12.68 -8.77
C SER A 31 0.93 12.88 -9.43
N SER A 32 0.31 14.04 -9.25
CA SER A 32 -0.93 14.43 -9.92
C SER A 32 -0.81 14.49 -11.44
N THR A 33 0.41 14.61 -11.97
CA THR A 33 0.70 14.57 -13.41
C THR A 33 0.91 13.15 -13.93
N GLY A 34 0.91 12.15 -13.04
CA GLY A 34 1.15 10.74 -13.35
C GLY A 34 2.62 10.34 -13.41
N ALA A 35 3.55 11.22 -12.98
CA ALA A 35 4.97 10.89 -12.92
C ALA A 35 5.24 9.94 -11.74
N PRO A 36 5.90 8.79 -11.94
CA PRO A 36 6.26 7.87 -10.86
C PRO A 36 7.22 8.52 -9.86
N LEU A 37 6.99 8.31 -8.57
CA LEU A 37 7.87 8.79 -7.52
C LEU A 37 9.12 7.92 -7.47
N HIS A 38 10.30 8.53 -7.54
CA HIS A 38 11.58 7.84 -7.50
C HIS A 38 12.71 8.80 -7.10
N TRP A 39 13.80 8.30 -6.56
CA TRP A 39 15.01 9.10 -6.33
C TRP A 39 15.77 9.32 -7.65
N GLU A 40 16.17 10.56 -7.92
CA GLU A 40 17.08 10.91 -9.03
C GLU A 40 18.55 11.03 -8.58
N THR A 41 18.82 10.88 -7.27
CA THR A 41 20.17 10.92 -6.69
C THR A 41 20.76 9.51 -6.61
N SER A 42 22.09 9.41 -6.76
CA SER A 42 22.82 8.15 -6.65
C SER A 42 23.08 7.73 -5.20
N GLU A 43 22.92 8.64 -4.23
CA GLU A 43 23.10 8.37 -2.81
C GLU A 43 21.84 8.81 -2.07
N VAL A 44 21.29 7.92 -1.25
CA VAL A 44 20.12 8.18 -0.40
C VAL A 44 20.45 7.66 0.99
N SER A 45 20.50 8.55 1.98
CA SER A 45 20.88 8.20 3.35
C SER A 45 19.75 8.49 4.34
N PHE A 46 19.56 7.62 5.33
CA PHE A 46 18.56 7.77 6.39
C PHE A 46 19.21 7.98 7.75
N ALA A 47 18.89 9.08 8.43
CA ALA A 47 19.33 9.36 9.79
C ALA A 47 18.43 8.67 10.81
N LEU A 48 19.04 8.00 11.79
CA LEU A 48 18.32 7.35 12.87
C LEU A 48 18.04 8.35 14.00
N ALA A 49 16.78 8.42 14.44
CA ALA A 49 16.33 9.12 15.63
C ALA A 49 15.56 8.14 16.54
N LEU A 50 16.28 7.11 17.00
CA LEU A 50 15.73 6.00 17.79
C LEU A 50 15.91 6.18 19.31
N ASP A 51 16.33 7.36 19.75
CA ASP A 51 16.39 7.76 21.16
C ASP A 51 15.57 9.05 21.37
N PRO A 52 14.57 9.06 22.27
CA PRO A 52 14.09 7.92 23.07
C PRO A 52 13.39 6.84 22.22
N GLY A 53 13.57 5.58 22.61
CA GLY A 53 12.94 4.42 21.99
C GLY A 53 11.79 3.83 22.81
N PRO A 54 11.07 2.82 22.28
CA PRO A 54 10.07 2.08 23.04
C PRO A 54 10.75 1.34 24.21
N GLY A 55 10.04 1.16 25.33
CA GLY A 55 10.57 0.40 26.48
C GLY A 55 10.88 -1.07 26.19
N THR A 56 10.42 -1.59 25.04
CA THR A 56 10.60 -2.98 24.59
C THR A 56 11.80 -3.18 23.67
N MET A 57 12.48 -2.11 23.22
CA MET A 57 13.67 -2.21 22.37
C MET A 57 14.74 -1.19 22.77
N THR A 58 16.00 -1.63 22.78
CA THR A 58 17.14 -0.70 22.92
C THR A 58 17.43 0.03 21.60
N THR A 59 18.06 1.20 21.68
CA THR A 59 18.53 1.95 20.50
C THR A 59 19.48 1.13 19.63
N ALA A 60 20.31 0.26 20.23
CA ALA A 60 21.22 -0.61 19.51
C ALA A 60 20.48 -1.70 18.72
N GLU A 61 19.48 -2.33 19.32
CA GLU A 61 18.62 -3.30 18.63
C GLU A 61 17.86 -2.65 17.48
N GLY A 62 17.28 -1.47 17.69
CA GLY A 62 16.64 -0.68 16.64
C GLY A 62 17.60 -0.32 15.51
N SER A 63 18.83 0.09 15.82
CA SER A 63 19.84 0.44 14.81
C SER A 63 20.27 -0.79 13.98
N ASN A 64 20.40 -1.96 14.61
CA ASN A 64 20.72 -3.20 13.91
C ASN A 64 19.58 -3.65 12.99
N ALA A 65 18.32 -3.55 13.45
CA ALA A 65 17.15 -3.84 12.64
C ALA A 65 17.04 -2.86 11.44
N ALA A 66 17.33 -1.57 11.66
CA ALA A 66 17.35 -0.59 10.59
C ALA A 66 18.46 -0.85 9.55
N ALA A 67 19.63 -1.29 9.99
CA ALA A 67 20.70 -1.68 9.08
C ALA A 67 20.30 -2.88 8.21
N ALA A 68 19.59 -3.86 8.77
CA ALA A 68 19.08 -5.00 8.02
C ALA A 68 18.01 -4.58 6.99
N ALA A 69 17.07 -3.72 7.38
CA ALA A 69 16.04 -3.20 6.47
C ALA A 69 16.63 -2.37 5.32
N ILE A 70 17.63 -1.53 5.59
CA ILE A 70 18.37 -0.78 4.56
C ILE A 70 19.08 -1.73 3.61
N ALA A 71 19.72 -2.80 4.11
CA ALA A 71 20.43 -3.77 3.28
C ALA A 71 19.48 -4.49 2.28
N ALA A 72 18.26 -4.83 2.71
CA ALA A 72 17.27 -5.49 1.86
C ALA A 72 16.93 -4.67 0.59
N TRP A 73 16.92 -3.34 0.70
CA TRP A 73 16.69 -2.43 -0.42
C TRP A 73 17.97 -2.01 -1.14
N HIS A 74 19.08 -1.86 -0.41
CA HIS A 74 20.37 -1.46 -0.96
C HIS A 74 20.84 -2.44 -2.05
N ASP A 75 20.82 -3.74 -1.78
CA ASP A 75 21.33 -4.77 -2.69
C ASP A 75 20.71 -4.69 -4.11
N PRO A 76 19.37 -4.62 -4.27
CA PRO A 76 18.76 -4.45 -5.58
C PRO A 76 18.90 -3.03 -6.15
N LEU A 77 18.85 -1.97 -5.33
CA LEU A 77 18.96 -0.58 -5.79
C LEU A 77 20.36 -0.24 -6.32
N ALA A 78 21.41 -0.83 -5.74
CA ALA A 78 22.78 -0.67 -6.22
C ALA A 78 22.93 -1.15 -7.68
N GLY A 79 22.13 -2.14 -8.10
CA GLY A 79 22.04 -2.58 -9.50
C GLY A 79 21.55 -1.50 -10.46
N TYR A 80 20.84 -0.49 -9.96
CA TYR A 80 20.37 0.69 -10.69
C TYR A 80 21.22 1.94 -10.42
N GLY A 81 22.33 1.80 -9.67
CA GLY A 81 23.23 2.92 -9.34
C GLY A 81 22.75 3.81 -8.21
N ILE A 82 21.86 3.30 -7.34
CA ILE A 82 21.39 4.00 -6.14
C ILE A 82 21.92 3.30 -4.90
N GLU A 83 22.74 4.03 -4.14
CA GLU A 83 23.33 3.59 -2.90
C GLU A 83 22.45 4.04 -1.72
N LEU A 84 21.64 3.10 -1.22
CA LEU A 84 20.85 3.31 0.00
C LEU A 84 21.70 3.03 1.24
N SER A 85 21.68 3.92 2.24
CA SER A 85 22.52 3.77 3.45
C SER A 85 21.91 4.38 4.70
N LEU A 86 22.47 4.05 5.87
CA LEU A 86 22.24 4.79 7.10
C LEU A 86 23.23 5.94 7.22
N ALA A 87 22.76 7.12 7.65
CA ALA A 87 23.64 8.21 8.00
C ALA A 87 24.53 7.82 9.20
N PRO A 88 25.80 8.24 9.23
CA PRO A 88 26.77 7.78 10.24
C PRO A 88 26.50 8.35 11.64
N THR A 89 25.68 9.40 11.74
CA THR A 89 25.40 10.10 12.99
C THR A 89 23.89 10.13 13.22
N PRO A 90 23.40 9.60 14.36
CA PRO A 90 22.00 9.75 14.76
C PRO A 90 21.61 11.23 14.92
N VAL A 91 20.33 11.52 14.73
CA VAL A 91 19.76 12.86 14.93
C VAL A 91 18.75 12.83 16.07
N ALA A 92 18.41 14.01 16.59
CA ALA A 92 17.36 14.12 17.59
C ALA A 92 15.99 13.86 16.95
N ALA A 93 15.11 13.16 17.67
CA ALA A 93 13.73 12.96 17.21
C ALA A 93 13.02 14.31 17.07
N ALA A 94 12.52 14.58 15.86
CA ALA A 94 11.75 15.77 15.51
C ALA A 94 10.55 15.35 14.66
N SER A 95 9.51 16.18 14.64
CA SER A 95 8.40 15.96 13.71
C SER A 95 8.85 16.13 12.26
N HIS A 96 8.15 15.47 11.33
CA HIS A 96 8.46 15.54 9.91
C HIS A 96 8.50 16.99 9.43
N THR A 97 9.52 17.29 8.64
CA THR A 97 9.68 18.58 7.98
C THR A 97 10.49 18.36 6.72
N ARG A 98 10.22 19.15 5.68
CA ARG A 98 11.04 19.12 4.47
C ARG A 98 12.38 19.84 4.71
N ASP A 99 13.33 19.16 5.34
CA ASP A 99 14.67 19.67 5.63
C ASP A 99 15.76 18.99 4.78
N GLY A 100 15.40 17.97 4.00
CA GLY A 100 16.30 17.22 3.13
C GLY A 100 17.06 16.12 3.88
N VAL A 101 16.69 15.83 5.12
CA VAL A 101 17.25 14.75 5.93
C VAL A 101 16.20 13.67 6.06
N ASN A 102 16.37 12.57 5.34
CA ASN A 102 15.48 11.43 5.52
C ASN A 102 15.65 10.86 6.93
N THR A 103 14.58 10.75 7.72
CA THR A 103 14.67 10.23 9.10
C THR A 103 13.90 8.94 9.33
N ILE A 104 14.38 8.13 10.28
CA ILE A 104 13.65 6.98 10.85
C ILE A 104 13.53 7.21 12.34
N ARG A 105 12.30 7.33 12.85
CA ARG A 105 12.08 7.67 14.27
C ARG A 105 10.88 6.96 14.90
N TRP A 106 10.89 6.95 16.22
CA TRP A 106 9.73 6.58 17.03
C TRP A 106 8.83 7.78 17.30
N ALA A 107 7.52 7.55 17.34
CA ALA A 107 6.55 8.37 18.04
C ALA A 107 6.27 7.71 19.39
N ILE A 108 6.93 8.17 20.46
CA ILE A 108 6.83 7.60 21.82
C ILE A 108 5.84 8.35 22.73
N ASP A 109 5.34 9.50 22.27
CA ASP A 109 4.38 10.33 23.01
C ASP A 109 3.03 10.28 22.30
N SER A 110 1.95 10.05 23.06
CA SER A 110 0.58 10.05 22.53
C SER A 110 0.18 11.35 21.83
N THR A 111 0.89 12.45 22.11
CA THR A 111 0.71 13.79 21.54
C THR A 111 1.61 14.07 20.33
N ASP A 112 2.41 13.09 19.89
CA ASP A 112 3.21 13.20 18.68
C ASP A 112 2.32 13.54 17.48
N PRO A 113 2.59 14.65 16.78
CA PRO A 113 1.69 15.14 15.74
C PRO A 113 1.75 14.34 14.44
N ASP A 114 2.71 13.42 14.31
CA ASP A 114 2.86 12.55 13.13
C ASP A 114 2.44 11.11 13.43
N ARG A 115 1.89 10.84 14.62
CA ARG A 115 1.26 9.57 15.02
C ARG A 115 -0.22 9.51 14.64
N GLU A 116 -0.69 8.36 14.18
CA GLU A 116 -2.12 8.08 13.97
C GLU A 116 -2.50 6.87 14.79
N PRO A 117 -3.46 7.02 15.72
CA PRO A 117 -3.92 5.89 16.48
C PRO A 117 -4.40 4.74 15.59
N GLY A 118 -3.86 3.55 15.83
CA GLY A 118 -4.20 2.33 15.08
C GLY A 118 -3.46 2.12 13.75
N LEU A 119 -2.47 2.95 13.43
CA LEU A 119 -1.57 2.74 12.29
C LEU A 119 -0.13 2.48 12.79
N LEU A 120 0.51 1.41 12.29
CA LEU A 120 1.83 0.98 12.76
C LEU A 120 2.91 2.03 12.50
N ALA A 121 2.97 2.53 11.28
CA ALA A 121 3.96 3.49 10.86
C ALA A 121 3.44 4.34 9.70
N ARG A 122 4.20 5.40 9.40
CA ARG A 122 3.96 6.26 8.25
C ARG A 122 5.25 6.72 7.62
N THR A 123 5.20 6.78 6.29
CA THR A 123 6.22 7.43 5.46
C THR A 123 5.69 8.73 4.86
N PHE A 124 6.39 9.83 5.10
CA PHE A 124 6.15 11.13 4.50
C PHE A 124 7.09 11.30 3.30
N ALA A 125 6.64 10.99 2.09
CA ALA A 125 7.46 11.08 0.89
C ALA A 125 7.21 12.41 0.16
N VAL A 126 8.19 13.31 0.17
CA VAL A 126 8.14 14.61 -0.51
C VAL A 126 8.81 14.50 -1.88
N TYR A 127 8.17 15.07 -2.90
CA TYR A 127 8.61 14.96 -4.28
C TYR A 127 8.39 16.25 -5.09
N GLN A 128 9.05 16.32 -6.24
CA GLN A 128 8.78 17.32 -7.27
C GLN A 128 7.64 16.85 -8.18
N THR A 129 6.59 17.64 -8.31
CA THR A 129 5.37 17.24 -9.05
C THR A 129 5.57 17.06 -10.55
N GLY A 130 6.58 17.74 -11.12
CA GLY A 130 6.83 17.75 -12.57
C GLY A 130 7.42 16.46 -13.11
N ASN A 131 8.27 15.78 -12.34
CA ASN A 131 8.99 14.55 -12.72
C ASN A 131 8.85 13.41 -11.70
N GLY A 132 8.24 13.64 -10.54
CA GLY A 132 8.13 12.64 -9.47
C GLY A 132 9.39 12.49 -8.62
N ALA A 133 10.43 13.30 -8.84
CA ALA A 133 11.69 13.15 -8.11
C ALA A 133 11.48 13.30 -6.59
N LEU A 134 11.76 12.24 -5.84
CA LEU A 134 11.81 12.26 -4.38
C LEU A 134 12.94 13.19 -3.93
N ILE A 135 12.67 13.95 -2.87
CA ILE A 135 13.60 14.95 -2.35
C ILE A 135 13.76 14.90 -0.83
N ASP A 136 12.86 14.21 -0.12
CA ASP A 136 12.84 14.10 1.33
C ASP A 136 11.86 12.99 1.75
N THR A 137 12.24 12.12 2.68
CA THR A 137 11.39 11.02 3.20
C THR A 137 11.58 10.82 4.70
N ASP A 138 10.54 11.05 5.50
CA ASP A 138 10.54 10.77 6.93
C ASP A 138 9.68 9.55 7.27
N ILE A 139 10.17 8.67 8.14
CA ILE A 139 9.46 7.47 8.59
C ILE A 139 9.23 7.52 10.10
N VAL A 140 7.97 7.37 10.51
CA VAL A 140 7.54 7.46 11.91
C VAL A 140 6.79 6.20 12.32
N PHE A 141 7.24 5.56 13.39
CA PHE A 141 6.63 4.35 13.96
C PHE A 141 5.86 4.68 15.25
N ASP A 142 4.61 4.23 15.36
CA ASP A 142 3.79 4.41 16.56
C ASP A 142 4.26 3.46 17.68
N ALA A 143 5.03 4.00 18.62
CA ALA A 143 5.50 3.29 19.82
C ALA A 143 4.61 3.53 21.06
N VAL A 144 3.41 4.09 20.86
CA VAL A 144 2.42 4.33 21.91
C VAL A 144 1.35 3.24 21.88
N ASP A 145 0.81 2.94 20.70
CA ASP A 145 -0.25 1.94 20.54
C ASP A 145 0.28 0.52 20.31
N PHE A 146 1.51 0.41 19.82
CA PHE A 146 2.10 -0.86 19.39
C PHE A 146 3.36 -1.18 20.17
N GLN A 147 3.54 -2.47 20.44
CA GLN A 147 4.75 -3.02 21.04
C GLN A 147 5.69 -3.49 19.94
N TRP A 148 6.95 -3.08 20.01
CA TRP A 148 7.95 -3.36 19.00
C TRP A 148 9.00 -4.32 19.54
N SER A 149 9.49 -5.21 18.69
CA SER A 149 10.58 -6.14 19.02
C SER A 149 11.61 -6.22 17.86
N PRO A 150 12.91 -6.42 18.16
CA PRO A 150 13.89 -6.78 17.14
C PRO A 150 13.85 -8.27 16.77
N ASP A 151 13.19 -9.09 17.60
CA ASP A 151 13.05 -10.53 17.39
C ASP A 151 11.68 -10.98 17.89
N VAL A 152 10.90 -11.57 16.97
CA VAL A 152 9.55 -12.07 17.24
C VAL A 152 9.50 -13.60 17.30
N SER A 153 10.63 -14.29 17.48
CA SER A 153 10.68 -15.76 17.59
C SER A 153 9.81 -16.35 18.72
N ASN A 154 9.55 -15.58 19.77
CA ASN A 154 8.71 -15.95 20.91
C ASN A 154 7.66 -14.86 21.24
N CYS A 155 7.27 -14.06 20.24
CA CYS A 155 6.29 -12.99 20.41
C CYS A 155 4.89 -13.54 20.74
N VAL A 156 4.05 -12.65 21.25
CA VAL A 156 2.61 -12.86 21.43
C VAL A 156 1.83 -11.86 20.60
N GLN A 157 2.19 -10.58 20.68
CA GLN A 157 1.52 -9.47 19.98
C GLN A 157 2.48 -8.34 19.58
N GLU A 158 3.79 -8.56 19.69
CA GLU A 158 4.81 -7.60 19.30
C GLU A 158 4.98 -7.57 17.77
N TYR A 159 5.21 -6.37 17.25
CA TYR A 159 5.50 -6.14 15.84
C TYR A 159 7.01 -6.14 15.63
N ASP A 160 7.42 -6.79 14.55
CA ASP A 160 8.80 -6.84 14.16
C ASP A 160 9.24 -5.52 13.51
N PHE A 161 10.20 -4.83 14.12
CA PHE A 161 10.62 -3.53 13.63
C PHE A 161 11.29 -3.60 12.26
N ALA A 162 12.11 -4.63 11.99
CA ALA A 162 12.75 -4.80 10.69
C ALA A 162 11.70 -5.06 9.59
N ASN A 163 10.71 -5.92 9.85
CA ASN A 163 9.60 -6.21 8.93
C ASN A 163 8.84 -4.93 8.53
N ALA A 164 8.43 -4.13 9.52
CA ALA A 164 7.70 -2.89 9.27
C ALA A 164 8.58 -1.83 8.59
N LEU A 165 9.85 -1.70 9.00
CA LEU A 165 10.74 -0.71 8.38
C LEU A 165 11.11 -1.06 6.94
N THR A 166 11.30 -2.34 6.60
CA THR A 166 11.49 -2.71 5.20
C THR A 166 10.28 -2.31 4.35
N HIS A 167 9.05 -2.44 4.88
CA HIS A 167 7.84 -1.95 4.21
C HIS A 167 7.84 -0.42 4.02
N GLU A 168 8.05 0.34 5.10
CA GLU A 168 8.07 1.81 5.02
C GLU A 168 9.20 2.33 4.10
N LEU A 169 10.35 1.65 4.05
CA LEU A 169 11.42 1.98 3.12
C LEU A 169 10.99 1.79 1.66
N GLY A 170 10.09 0.86 1.36
CA GLY A 170 9.54 0.71 0.01
C GLY A 170 8.74 1.94 -0.43
N HIS A 171 7.95 2.54 0.46
CA HIS A 171 7.34 3.85 0.21
C HIS A 171 8.39 4.95 0.06
N ALA A 172 9.44 4.92 0.89
CA ALA A 172 10.52 5.89 0.84
C ALA A 172 11.35 5.79 -0.45
N VAL A 173 11.26 4.69 -1.20
CA VAL A 173 11.86 4.54 -2.54
C VAL A 173 10.82 4.61 -3.67
N GLY A 174 9.57 4.99 -3.38
CA GLY A 174 8.55 5.34 -4.37
C GLY A 174 7.52 4.26 -4.71
N LEU A 175 7.58 3.09 -4.07
CA LEU A 175 6.55 2.05 -4.24
C LEU A 175 5.27 2.44 -3.51
N ALA A 176 4.13 2.09 -4.09
CA ALA A 176 2.85 2.11 -3.42
C ALA A 176 2.52 0.71 -2.88
N HIS A 177 1.42 0.61 -2.14
CA HIS A 177 0.94 -0.67 -1.67
C HIS A 177 0.55 -1.61 -2.80
N SER A 178 1.02 -2.86 -2.74
CA SER A 178 0.62 -3.93 -3.63
C SER A 178 -0.75 -4.48 -3.23
N MET A 179 -1.73 -4.37 -4.13
CA MET A 179 -3.12 -4.78 -3.89
C MET A 179 -3.45 -6.10 -4.59
N GLY A 180 -2.64 -7.13 -4.36
CA GLY A 180 -2.81 -8.43 -5.03
C GLY A 180 -1.75 -9.48 -4.71
N HIS A 181 -0.64 -9.07 -4.10
CA HIS A 181 0.49 -9.92 -3.75
C HIS A 181 0.67 -9.94 -2.23
N PRO A 182 -0.06 -10.79 -1.48
CA PRO A 182 0.04 -10.85 -0.02
C PRO A 182 1.44 -11.23 0.48
N GLU A 183 2.25 -11.86 -0.37
CA GLU A 183 3.65 -12.17 -0.11
C GLU A 183 4.61 -10.99 -0.24
N ALA A 184 4.16 -9.87 -0.84
CA ALA A 184 5.01 -8.72 -1.10
C ALA A 184 5.38 -7.96 0.17
N THR A 185 6.60 -7.43 0.21
CA THR A 185 7.01 -6.46 1.22
C THR A 185 6.03 -5.29 1.23
N MET A 186 5.69 -4.79 0.03
CA MET A 186 4.75 -3.70 -0.16
C MET A 186 3.29 -4.11 -0.11
N PHE A 187 2.96 -5.35 0.27
CA PHE A 187 1.60 -5.64 0.65
C PHE A 187 1.19 -4.68 1.76
N VAL A 188 0.08 -4.00 1.54
CA VAL A 188 -0.54 -2.95 2.36
C VAL A 188 -0.56 -3.11 3.88
N THR A 189 -0.31 -4.31 4.39
CA THR A 189 -0.63 -4.62 5.77
C THR A 189 0.33 -5.64 6.38
N GLY A 190 0.74 -5.49 7.66
CA GLY A 190 1.73 -6.35 8.35
C GLY A 190 1.30 -6.87 9.73
N ASP A 191 1.69 -8.09 10.09
CA ASP A 191 1.16 -8.89 11.21
C ASP A 191 2.03 -8.73 12.46
N ALA A 192 1.38 -8.80 13.62
CA ALA A 192 2.13 -9.07 14.84
C ALA A 192 2.85 -10.41 14.63
N CYS A 193 4.08 -10.52 15.13
CA CYS A 193 4.91 -11.70 14.94
C CYS A 193 5.38 -11.99 13.50
N GLU A 194 5.08 -11.14 12.53
CA GLU A 194 5.46 -11.37 11.14
C GLU A 194 6.92 -10.98 10.87
N THR A 195 7.61 -11.80 10.08
CA THR A 195 8.96 -11.48 9.58
C THR A 195 9.08 -11.60 8.07
N GLN A 196 7.97 -11.85 7.35
CA GLN A 196 7.97 -12.11 5.91
C GLN A 196 8.54 -10.94 5.10
N LYS A 197 8.19 -9.70 5.47
CA LYS A 197 8.57 -8.48 4.77
C LYS A 197 9.97 -8.00 5.11
N ARG A 198 10.74 -8.74 5.92
CA ARG A 198 12.17 -8.48 6.05
C ARG A 198 12.91 -8.67 4.72
N ASP A 199 12.37 -9.51 3.83
CA ASP A 199 12.89 -9.81 2.50
C ASP A 199 11.95 -9.24 1.42
N LEU A 200 12.52 -8.89 0.24
CA LEU A 200 11.77 -8.41 -0.91
C LEU A 200 11.19 -9.55 -1.75
N ALA A 201 9.92 -9.45 -2.11
CA ALA A 201 9.27 -10.37 -3.03
C ALA A 201 9.50 -9.97 -4.50
N PRO A 202 9.19 -10.86 -5.47
CA PRO A 202 9.31 -10.54 -6.88
C PRO A 202 8.54 -9.29 -7.30
N ASP A 203 7.36 -9.06 -6.71
CA ASP A 203 6.53 -7.88 -6.98
C ASP A 203 7.27 -6.58 -6.65
N ASP A 204 7.91 -6.53 -5.48
CA ASP A 204 8.69 -5.38 -5.02
C ASP A 204 9.89 -5.10 -5.96
N LEU A 205 10.58 -6.17 -6.39
CA LEU A 205 11.73 -6.09 -7.29
C LEU A 205 11.33 -5.64 -8.70
N GLU A 206 10.18 -6.08 -9.21
CA GLU A 206 9.62 -5.61 -10.49
C GLU A 206 9.24 -4.12 -10.41
N GLY A 207 8.68 -3.68 -9.28
CA GLY A 207 8.41 -2.26 -9.01
C GLY A 207 9.68 -1.41 -9.03
N LEU A 208 10.78 -1.88 -8.42
CA LEU A 208 12.07 -1.20 -8.50
C LEU A 208 12.58 -1.11 -9.95
N GLY A 209 12.44 -2.19 -10.72
CA GLY A 209 12.81 -2.19 -12.13
C GLY A 209 12.02 -1.15 -12.94
N GLN A 210 10.74 -0.96 -12.66
CA GLN A 210 9.95 0.07 -13.31
C GLN A 210 10.38 1.49 -12.95
N LEU A 211 10.76 1.72 -11.69
CA LEU A 211 11.13 3.04 -11.20
C LEU A 211 12.56 3.44 -11.60
N TYR A 212 13.49 2.48 -11.58
CA TYR A 212 14.92 2.77 -11.57
C TYR A 212 15.70 2.14 -12.72
N ALA A 213 15.11 1.23 -13.51
CA ALA A 213 15.79 0.78 -14.71
C ALA A 213 15.95 1.95 -15.69
N PRO A 214 17.14 2.12 -16.31
CA PRO A 214 17.27 3.10 -17.36
C PRO A 214 16.26 2.78 -18.47
N PRO A 215 15.69 3.81 -19.13
CA PRO A 215 14.83 3.57 -20.28
C PRO A 215 15.59 2.69 -21.27
N PRO A 216 14.92 1.74 -21.94
CA PRO A 216 15.57 0.90 -22.94
C PRO A 216 16.32 1.80 -23.90
N GLU A 217 17.63 1.61 -24.06
CA GLU A 217 18.39 2.33 -25.07
C GLU A 217 17.62 2.22 -26.39
N GLU A 218 17.32 3.34 -27.05
CA GLU A 218 16.79 3.32 -28.41
C GLU A 218 17.78 2.54 -29.26
N MET A 219 17.53 1.25 -29.45
CA MET A 219 18.35 0.44 -30.33
C MET A 219 18.39 1.17 -31.67
N PRO A 220 19.56 1.57 -32.17
CA PRO A 220 19.63 2.20 -33.47
C PRO A 220 18.96 1.25 -34.45
N ALA A 221 17.94 1.77 -35.15
CA ALA A 221 17.09 1.01 -36.06
C ALA A 221 17.96 0.02 -36.84
N ALA A 222 17.77 -1.27 -36.60
CA ALA A 222 18.54 -2.31 -37.26
C ALA A 222 18.29 -2.21 -38.77
N THR A 223 19.20 -1.54 -39.47
CA THR A 223 19.25 -1.50 -40.93
C THR A 223 19.59 -2.89 -41.45
N GLY A 224 18.59 -3.58 -42.01
CA GLY A 224 18.74 -4.80 -42.83
C GLY A 224 18.98 -6.09 -42.02
N CYS A 225 18.37 -7.22 -42.30
CA CYS A 225 18.01 -7.78 -43.61
C CYS A 225 16.64 -8.48 -43.59
N ALA A 226 15.91 -8.31 -44.69
CA ALA A 226 14.78 -9.16 -45.07
C ALA A 226 15.28 -10.48 -45.67
N ALA A 227 14.69 -11.60 -45.23
CA ALA A 227 14.42 -12.88 -45.90
C ALA A 227 14.40 -13.98 -44.83
N SER A 228 13.40 -14.86 -44.72
CA SER A 228 12.63 -15.50 -45.78
C SER A 228 11.27 -15.97 -45.25
N GLN A 229 10.31 -16.00 -46.16
CA GLN A 229 9.00 -16.64 -45.98
C GLN A 229 9.16 -18.16 -45.86
N GLY A 230 8.49 -18.77 -44.89
CA GLY A 230 8.23 -20.21 -44.82
C GLY A 230 6.90 -20.45 -44.11
N GLY A 231 5.92 -20.96 -44.85
CA GLY A 231 4.50 -21.04 -44.49
C GLY A 231 4.16 -21.93 -43.28
N GLY A 232 2.93 -21.73 -42.80
CA GLY A 232 2.42 -22.22 -41.52
C GLY A 232 1.91 -23.67 -41.46
N LEU A 233 0.86 -23.84 -40.62
CA LEU A 233 0.37 -25.05 -39.95
C LEU A 233 1.10 -25.28 -38.61
N GLY A 234 0.45 -25.40 -37.45
CA GLY A 234 -0.95 -25.48 -37.08
C GLY A 234 -0.97 -25.92 -35.61
N VAL A 235 -1.88 -25.33 -34.85
CA VAL A 235 -2.19 -25.71 -33.46
C VAL A 235 -2.57 -27.21 -33.38
N VAL A 236 -2.38 -27.79 -32.18
CA VAL A 236 -2.85 -29.11 -31.68
C VAL A 236 -1.78 -30.19 -31.68
N VAL A 237 -1.22 -30.51 -30.49
CA VAL A 237 -1.33 -31.84 -29.83
C VAL A 237 -1.09 -31.67 -28.33
N LEU A 238 -2.19 -31.68 -27.56
CA LEU A 238 -2.20 -32.13 -26.16
C LEU A 238 -2.69 -33.58 -26.16
N VAL A 239 -2.04 -34.43 -25.36
CA VAL A 239 -2.51 -35.75 -24.87
C VAL A 239 -2.69 -36.85 -25.94
N VAL A 240 -1.71 -37.74 -26.09
CA VAL A 240 -1.86 -39.22 -25.98
C VAL A 240 -0.46 -39.82 -25.77
N LEU A 241 -0.07 -40.07 -24.52
CA LEU A 241 0.98 -41.04 -24.20
C LEU A 241 0.56 -41.86 -22.96
N ALA A 242 -0.64 -42.41 -23.05
CA ALA A 242 -1.07 -43.56 -22.28
C ALA A 242 -1.54 -44.60 -23.29
N LEU A 243 -0.68 -45.57 -23.61
CA LEU A 243 -0.97 -46.93 -24.08
C LEU A 243 0.32 -47.55 -24.63
N GLY A 244 1.14 -48.07 -23.70
CA GLY A 244 2.37 -48.80 -24.01
C GLY A 244 2.64 -49.93 -23.03
N ILE A 245 1.61 -50.54 -22.44
CA ILE A 245 1.75 -51.79 -21.70
C ILE A 245 1.52 -52.94 -22.68
N ALA A 246 2.59 -53.62 -23.07
CA ALA A 246 2.63 -55.09 -23.06
C ALA A 246 3.97 -55.66 -23.58
N ARG A 247 4.59 -56.46 -22.70
CA ARG A 247 5.50 -57.59 -22.97
C ARG A 247 6.97 -57.28 -23.28
N ARG A 248 7.82 -57.38 -22.24
CA ARG A 248 8.63 -58.60 -21.95
C ARG A 248 9.29 -58.51 -20.57
N ARG A 249 9.57 -59.68 -20.00
CA ARG A 249 9.71 -59.99 -18.57
C ARG A 249 11.17 -59.98 -18.07
N ARG A 250 11.31 -59.58 -16.79
CA ARG A 250 12.30 -60.01 -15.75
C ARG A 250 13.79 -59.65 -15.96
N ALA A 251 14.29 -58.70 -15.15
CA ALA A 251 15.34 -58.93 -14.14
C ALA A 251 15.70 -57.63 -13.38
N HIS A 252 15.81 -57.78 -12.06
CA HIS A 252 16.43 -56.92 -11.03
C HIS A 252 17.20 -55.65 -11.46
N ALA A 253 16.74 -54.50 -10.99
CA ALA A 253 17.61 -53.46 -10.42
C ALA A 253 16.75 -52.47 -9.63
N ALA A 254 17.17 -52.19 -8.40
CA ALA A 254 16.58 -51.22 -7.52
C ALA A 254 16.62 -49.82 -8.12
N PHE A 255 15.48 -49.14 -8.16
CA PHE A 255 15.43 -47.70 -8.10
C PHE A 255 14.10 -47.32 -7.41
N THR A 256 14.13 -47.33 -6.08
CA THR A 256 13.18 -46.57 -5.27
C THR A 256 13.43 -45.09 -5.57
N LEU A 257 12.81 -44.58 -6.63
CA LEU A 257 12.65 -43.14 -6.79
C LEU A 257 11.52 -42.73 -5.84
N GLY A 258 11.92 -42.39 -4.62
CA GLY A 258 11.07 -41.66 -3.70
C GLY A 258 10.77 -40.30 -4.30
N VAL A 259 9.67 -40.20 -5.04
CA VAL A 259 8.99 -38.91 -5.17
C VAL A 259 8.30 -38.71 -3.83
N ALA A 260 9.04 -38.12 -2.88
CA ALA A 260 8.42 -37.44 -1.78
C ALA A 260 7.59 -36.32 -2.42
N LEU A 261 6.29 -36.56 -2.54
CA LEU A 261 5.31 -35.49 -2.53
C LEU A 261 5.54 -34.77 -1.20
N VAL A 262 6.42 -33.78 -1.23
CA VAL A 262 6.31 -32.64 -0.33
C VAL A 262 5.01 -31.98 -0.78
N ALA A 263 3.89 -32.49 -0.25
CA ALA A 263 2.74 -31.65 -0.05
C ALA A 263 3.30 -30.48 0.74
N GLY A 264 3.54 -29.37 0.04
CA GLY A 264 3.83 -28.11 0.69
C GLY A 264 2.74 -27.96 1.72
N VAL A 265 3.12 -28.07 2.99
CA VAL A 265 2.35 -27.41 4.03
C VAL A 265 2.56 -25.96 3.66
N GLN A 266 1.64 -25.43 2.85
CA GLN A 266 1.39 -24.00 2.82
C GLN A 266 0.97 -23.73 4.25
N LEU A 267 1.95 -23.36 5.08
CA LEU A 267 1.66 -22.54 6.22
C LEU A 267 1.09 -21.29 5.57
N ASP A 268 -0.23 -21.12 5.67
CA ASP A 268 -0.84 -19.85 5.36
C ASP A 268 -0.12 -18.84 6.24
N ALA A 269 0.83 -18.13 5.63
CA ALA A 269 1.43 -16.95 6.21
C ALA A 269 0.29 -15.94 6.22
N GLU A 270 -0.44 -15.92 7.32
CA GLU A 270 -1.27 -14.79 7.64
C GLU A 270 -0.29 -13.60 7.74
N ALA A 271 -0.44 -12.61 6.83
CA ALA A 271 0.36 -11.38 6.67
C ALA A 271 -0.48 -10.12 6.98
N GLY A 272 -0.09 -9.26 7.91
CA GLY A 272 -1.05 -8.50 8.74
C GLY A 272 -1.65 -7.28 8.20
N ALA A 273 -1.94 -6.23 9.00
CA ALA A 273 -3.23 -5.53 8.95
C ALA A 273 -3.26 -4.05 9.37
N LEU A 274 -4.36 -3.39 9.05
CA LEU A 274 -4.94 -2.36 9.91
C LEU A 274 -5.56 -3.04 11.14
N ARG A 275 -5.31 -2.53 12.36
CA ARG A 275 -6.15 -2.93 13.51
C ARG A 275 -7.58 -2.53 13.22
N HIS A 276 -8.53 -3.47 13.20
CA HIS A 276 -9.93 -3.13 12.94
C HIS A 276 -10.41 -2.17 14.01
N LEU A 277 -10.84 -1.00 13.58
CA LEU A 277 -11.50 -0.05 14.45
C LEU A 277 -13.00 -0.28 14.35
N GLU A 278 -13.59 -0.82 15.41
CA GLU A 278 -15.04 -0.92 15.50
C GLU A 278 -15.67 0.48 15.47
N ILE A 279 -16.91 0.59 14.97
CA ILE A 279 -17.63 1.87 14.93
C ILE A 279 -17.70 2.53 16.32
N ALA A 280 -17.88 1.72 17.37
CA ALA A 280 -17.89 2.19 18.75
C ALA A 280 -16.53 2.78 19.18
N GLU A 281 -15.44 2.18 18.72
CA GLU A 281 -14.08 2.66 19.01
C GLU A 281 -13.75 3.93 18.22
N LEU A 282 -14.09 3.98 16.92
CA LEU A 282 -14.01 5.20 16.13
C LEU A 282 -14.82 6.32 16.77
N ARG A 283 -16.02 6.01 17.29
CA ARG A 283 -16.86 6.97 17.99
C ARG A 283 -16.19 7.47 19.28
N ALA A 284 -15.60 6.58 20.07
CA ALA A 284 -14.92 6.92 21.32
C ALA A 284 -13.71 7.85 21.10
N ASN A 285 -13.00 7.66 19.97
CA ASN A 285 -11.86 8.48 19.57
C ASN A 285 -12.24 9.75 18.78
N ALA A 286 -13.52 9.95 18.46
CA ALA A 286 -14.00 11.08 17.68
C ALA A 286 -14.63 12.17 18.57
N ALA A 287 -14.13 13.41 18.41
CA ALA A 287 -14.75 14.60 19.00
C ALA A 287 -16.16 14.86 18.41
N LEU A 288 -16.34 14.59 17.12
CA LEU A 288 -17.61 14.71 16.42
C LEU A 288 -17.74 13.68 15.29
N VAL A 289 -18.99 13.40 14.90
CA VAL A 289 -19.30 12.53 13.75
C VAL A 289 -20.30 13.26 12.86
N VAL A 290 -19.97 13.44 11.59
CA VAL A 290 -20.77 14.20 10.63
C VAL A 290 -21.15 13.36 9.43
N ARG A 291 -22.34 13.60 8.88
CA ARG A 291 -22.64 13.34 7.48
C ARG A 291 -22.56 14.65 6.71
N GLY A 292 -21.92 14.65 5.55
CA GLY A 292 -21.85 15.85 4.72
C GLY A 292 -21.28 15.60 3.34
N ARG A 293 -21.16 16.69 2.58
CA ARG A 293 -20.60 16.70 1.24
C ARG A 293 -19.27 17.43 1.20
N VAL A 294 -18.27 16.82 0.60
CA VAL A 294 -16.99 17.47 0.31
C VAL A 294 -17.22 18.42 -0.86
N VAL A 295 -17.05 19.73 -0.62
CA VAL A 295 -17.33 20.77 -1.63
C VAL A 295 -16.07 21.37 -2.23
N ASN A 296 -14.93 21.26 -1.53
CA ASN A 296 -13.66 21.77 -1.99
C ASN A 296 -12.51 20.99 -1.33
N THR A 297 -11.41 20.83 -2.05
CA THR A 297 -10.14 20.37 -1.49
C THR A 297 -9.04 21.34 -1.92
N GLN A 298 -8.15 21.66 -1.00
CA GLN A 298 -7.06 22.60 -1.26
C GLN A 298 -5.80 22.16 -0.53
N ALA A 299 -4.69 22.05 -1.26
CA ALA A 299 -3.39 21.87 -0.63
C ALA A 299 -2.96 23.17 0.08
N VAL A 300 -2.43 23.02 1.28
CA VAL A 300 -1.99 24.10 2.15
C VAL A 300 -0.58 23.82 2.65
N ARG A 301 0.19 24.90 2.82
CA ARG A 301 1.52 24.84 3.44
C ARG A 301 1.36 24.82 4.96
N ALA A 302 1.90 23.79 5.59
CA ALA A 302 1.92 23.62 7.04
C ALA A 302 3.33 23.20 7.49
N ARG A 303 3.47 22.18 8.35
CA ARG A 303 4.78 21.57 8.70
C ARG A 303 5.38 20.77 7.53
N GLY A 304 4.50 20.24 6.68
CA GLY A 304 4.78 19.74 5.34
C GLY A 304 3.75 20.30 4.35
N ILE A 305 3.28 19.45 3.44
CA ILE A 305 2.13 19.75 2.59
C ILE A 305 0.93 18.99 3.16
N GLU A 306 -0.14 19.71 3.47
CA GLU A 306 -1.39 19.11 3.95
C GLU A 306 -2.51 19.48 2.98
N THR A 307 -3.61 18.74 3.01
CA THR A 307 -4.80 19.05 2.20
C THR A 307 -5.99 19.31 3.11
N ASP A 308 -6.58 20.49 2.96
CA ASP A 308 -7.84 20.87 3.60
C ASP A 308 -9.01 20.47 2.71
N ALA A 309 -9.88 19.59 3.21
CA ALA A 309 -11.17 19.28 2.63
C ALA A 309 -12.26 20.08 3.34
N THR A 310 -13.00 20.91 2.61
CA THR A 310 -14.17 21.61 3.14
C THR A 310 -15.41 20.74 2.97
N ILE A 311 -16.07 20.45 4.09
CA ILE A 311 -17.29 19.65 4.16
C ILE A 311 -18.45 20.57 4.57
N VAL A 312 -19.50 20.60 3.76
CA VAL A 312 -20.80 21.12 4.17
C VAL A 312 -21.51 20.02 4.94
N VAL A 313 -21.82 20.28 6.20
CA VAL A 313 -22.41 19.30 7.12
C VAL A 313 -23.92 19.28 6.91
N ASP A 314 -24.42 18.15 6.43
CA ASP A 314 -25.84 17.89 6.26
C ASP A 314 -26.48 17.42 7.56
N GLU A 315 -25.74 16.62 8.34
CA GLU A 315 -26.24 16.06 9.59
C GLU A 315 -25.15 15.88 10.65
N CYS A 316 -25.46 16.22 11.90
CA CYS A 316 -24.61 15.95 13.05
C CYS A 316 -25.03 14.65 13.74
N LEU A 317 -24.19 13.62 13.62
CA LEU A 317 -24.46 12.28 14.14
C LEU A 317 -23.94 12.13 15.58
N GLY A 318 -22.84 12.78 15.93
CA GLY A 318 -22.26 12.76 17.27
C GLY A 318 -21.49 14.04 17.61
N GLY A 319 -21.50 14.43 18.89
CA GLY A 319 -20.85 15.65 19.36
C GLY A 319 -21.60 16.94 19.00
N SER A 320 -20.87 18.04 18.82
CA SER A 320 -21.40 19.34 18.38
C SER A 320 -20.76 19.71 17.04
N CYS A 321 -21.54 19.66 15.97
CA CYS A 321 -21.03 19.84 14.61
C CYS A 321 -21.30 21.25 14.08
N PRO A 322 -20.32 21.91 13.45
CA PRO A 322 -20.53 23.15 12.72
C PRO A 322 -21.32 22.91 11.43
N ARG A 323 -21.83 23.99 10.80
CA ARG A 323 -22.44 23.90 9.45
C ARG A 323 -21.43 23.59 8.35
N THR A 324 -20.19 24.03 8.56
CA THR A 324 -19.08 23.80 7.64
C THR A 324 -17.90 23.33 8.49
N LEU A 325 -17.28 22.24 8.07
CA LEU A 325 -16.13 21.63 8.73
C LEU A 325 -14.97 21.61 7.73
N VAL A 326 -13.78 21.99 8.17
CA VAL A 326 -12.55 21.80 7.39
C VAL A 326 -11.80 20.64 8.02
N VAL A 327 -11.67 19.54 7.30
CA VAL A 327 -10.88 18.37 7.72
C VAL A 327 -9.54 18.41 7.01
N ARG A 328 -8.46 18.34 7.78
CA ARG A 328 -7.09 18.36 7.30
C ARG A 328 -6.51 16.96 7.29
N ARG A 329 -5.87 16.60 6.18
CA ARG A 329 -5.11 15.36 6.01
C ARG A 329 -3.68 15.65 5.61
N PHE A 330 -2.76 14.75 5.89
CA PHE A 330 -1.41 14.86 5.36
C PHE A 330 -1.39 14.60 3.85
N GLY A 331 -0.43 15.22 3.17
CA GLY A 331 -0.21 15.05 1.74
C GLY A 331 -0.97 16.04 0.85
N GLY A 332 -0.66 16.00 -0.44
CA GLY A 332 -1.17 16.90 -1.47
C GLY A 332 -0.03 17.50 -2.29
N GLU A 333 -0.38 18.43 -3.18
CA GLU A 333 0.58 19.11 -4.05
C GLU A 333 0.38 20.62 -4.04
N LEU A 334 1.46 21.38 -3.85
CA LEU A 334 1.45 22.83 -3.78
C LEU A 334 2.77 23.41 -4.31
N ASP A 335 2.67 24.42 -5.18
CA ASP A 335 3.80 25.17 -5.73
C ASP A 335 4.89 24.28 -6.38
N GLY A 336 4.48 23.24 -7.10
CA GLY A 336 5.40 22.34 -7.80
C GLY A 336 6.02 21.24 -6.93
N VAL A 337 5.67 21.18 -5.64
CA VAL A 337 6.13 20.16 -4.68
C VAL A 337 4.93 19.38 -4.16
N GLY A 338 5.09 18.07 -4.01
CA GLY A 338 4.08 17.17 -3.46
C GLY A 338 4.58 16.47 -2.21
N MET A 339 3.63 15.98 -1.42
CA MET A 339 3.88 15.05 -0.33
C MET A 339 2.86 13.91 -0.42
N PHE A 340 3.37 12.69 -0.42
CA PHE A 340 2.59 11.46 -0.41
C PHE A 340 2.70 10.82 0.97
N VAL A 341 1.56 10.42 1.53
CA VAL A 341 1.46 9.71 2.80
C VAL A 341 0.37 8.65 2.60
N ASP A 342 0.76 7.38 2.69
CA ASP A 342 -0.20 6.29 2.58
C ASP A 342 -1.06 6.16 3.85
N GLY A 343 -2.21 5.48 3.78
CA GLY A 343 -3.14 5.30 4.90
C GLY A 343 -3.98 6.53 5.29
N GLU A 344 -3.79 7.69 4.64
CA GLU A 344 -4.60 8.89 4.85
C GLU A 344 -5.97 8.78 4.15
N ALA A 345 -7.04 9.17 4.86
CA ALA A 345 -8.39 9.21 4.29
C ALA A 345 -8.48 10.24 3.17
N ARG A 346 -8.61 9.76 1.93
CA ARG A 346 -8.79 10.62 0.75
C ARG A 346 -10.25 11.08 0.65
N LEU A 347 -10.42 12.40 0.64
CA LEU A 347 -11.69 13.10 0.45
C LEU A 347 -11.60 13.84 -0.89
N ASP A 348 -12.46 13.52 -1.84
CA ASP A 348 -12.50 14.15 -3.16
C ASP A 348 -13.76 15.03 -3.29
N PRO A 349 -13.70 16.19 -3.97
CA PRO A 349 -14.87 17.03 -4.18
C PRO A 349 -16.03 16.26 -4.84
N GLY A 350 -17.23 16.39 -4.29
CA GLY A 350 -18.43 15.68 -4.73
C GLY A 350 -18.80 14.50 -3.83
N ASP A 351 -17.83 13.96 -3.08
CA ASP A 351 -18.04 12.87 -2.14
C ASP A 351 -19.12 13.22 -1.11
N GLU A 352 -20.03 12.28 -0.88
CA GLU A 352 -20.93 12.31 0.28
C GLU A 352 -20.43 11.29 1.30
N VAL A 353 -20.17 11.72 2.53
CA VAL A 353 -19.39 10.96 3.50
C VAL A 353 -20.00 11.03 4.89
N VAL A 354 -19.77 9.97 5.67
CA VAL A 354 -19.81 9.98 7.13
C VAL A 354 -18.36 9.96 7.64
N LEU A 355 -18.00 10.96 8.44
CA LEU A 355 -16.64 11.11 8.98
C LEU A 355 -16.64 11.03 10.49
N PHE A 356 -15.77 10.19 11.02
CA PHE A 356 -15.35 10.20 12.42
C PHE A 356 -14.20 11.19 12.56
N VAL A 357 -14.40 12.26 13.32
CA VAL A 357 -13.49 13.39 13.34
C VAL A 357 -12.87 13.54 14.72
N ARG A 358 -11.55 13.41 14.78
CA ARG A 358 -10.73 13.78 15.93
C ARG A 358 -10.21 15.20 15.77
N VAL A 359 -9.79 15.82 16.87
CA VAL A 359 -9.12 17.12 16.84
C VAL A 359 -7.71 16.90 17.31
N ASP A 360 -6.73 17.27 16.48
CA ASP A 360 -5.32 17.19 16.88
C ASP A 360 -4.95 18.32 17.85
N ARG A 361 -3.72 18.27 18.38
CA ARG A 361 -3.20 19.25 19.33
C ARG A 361 -3.21 20.68 18.77
N ASP A 362 -3.04 20.81 17.46
CA ASP A 362 -2.99 22.09 16.74
C ASP A 362 -4.39 22.57 16.35
N ARG A 363 -5.44 21.92 16.90
CA ARG A 363 -6.86 22.23 16.76
C ARG A 363 -7.39 21.99 15.34
N HIS A 364 -6.68 21.22 14.52
CA HIS A 364 -7.18 20.78 13.23
C HIS A 364 -8.10 19.57 13.40
N ALA A 365 -9.20 19.55 12.65
CA ALA A 365 -10.02 18.37 12.52
C ALA A 365 -9.34 17.37 11.58
N ARG A 366 -9.19 16.12 12.02
CA ARG A 366 -8.63 15.01 11.23
C ARG A 366 -9.58 13.82 11.22
N VAL A 367 -9.49 12.97 10.21
CA VAL A 367 -10.23 11.71 10.20
C VAL A 367 -9.62 10.78 11.24
N ALA A 368 -10.42 10.29 12.18
CA ALA A 368 -9.96 9.37 13.21
C ALA A 368 -9.71 7.98 12.61
N GLY A 369 -8.53 7.41 12.82
CA GLY A 369 -8.21 6.06 12.33
C GLY A 369 -7.93 6.00 10.83
N GLY A 370 -7.48 7.12 10.24
CA GLY A 370 -7.13 7.21 8.82
C GLY A 370 -8.28 6.77 7.92
N VAL A 371 -7.99 5.89 6.95
CA VAL A 371 -9.00 5.33 6.01
C VAL A 371 -10.20 4.68 6.70
N GLN A 372 -10.06 4.16 7.93
CA GLN A 372 -11.14 3.45 8.62
C GLN A 372 -12.22 4.39 9.17
N GLY A 373 -11.91 5.67 9.40
CA GLY A 373 -12.86 6.69 9.88
C GLY A 373 -13.67 7.37 8.78
N LEU A 374 -13.44 7.00 7.52
CA LEU A 374 -14.15 7.50 6.34
C LEU A 374 -15.14 6.44 5.84
N LEU A 375 -16.43 6.79 5.83
CA LEU A 375 -17.46 5.97 5.21
C LEU A 375 -18.11 6.77 4.07
N ARG A 376 -18.14 6.20 2.88
CA ARG A 376 -18.74 6.83 1.70
C ARG A 376 -20.22 6.49 1.61
N VAL A 377 -21.06 7.48 1.39
CA VAL A 377 -22.50 7.28 1.23
C VAL A 377 -22.79 6.74 -0.17
N GLU A 378 -23.43 5.58 -0.23
CA GLU A 378 -23.89 4.96 -1.47
C GLU A 378 -25.41 4.85 -1.42
N ASN A 379 -26.08 5.59 -2.31
CA ASN A 379 -27.53 5.52 -2.45
C ASN A 379 -27.90 4.33 -3.34
N ALA A 380 -28.56 3.33 -2.75
CA ALA A 380 -29.05 2.15 -3.45
C ALA A 380 -30.59 2.10 -3.40
N GLY A 381 -31.25 2.76 -4.35
CA GLY A 381 -32.71 2.81 -4.41
C GLY A 381 -33.31 3.60 -3.23
N ALA A 382 -34.12 2.95 -2.40
CA ALA A 382 -34.79 3.57 -1.25
C ALA A 382 -33.98 3.50 0.07
N VAL A 383 -32.83 2.81 0.08
CA VAL A 383 -31.98 2.65 1.28
C VAL A 383 -30.67 3.40 1.08
N THR A 384 -30.33 4.27 2.03
CA THR A 384 -29.01 4.89 2.12
C THR A 384 -28.07 3.92 2.82
N ARG A 385 -27.00 3.51 2.14
CA ARG A 385 -25.91 2.73 2.72
C ARG A 385 -24.70 3.62 2.91
N VAL A 386 -23.86 3.26 3.87
CA VAL A 386 -22.53 3.84 3.99
C VAL A 386 -21.50 2.72 3.95
N VAL A 387 -20.41 2.95 3.23
CA VAL A 387 -19.42 1.93 2.93
C VAL A 387 -18.07 2.37 3.44
N ARG A 388 -17.46 1.52 4.25
CA ARG A 388 -16.03 1.57 4.58
C ARG A 388 -15.34 0.58 3.65
N ASP A 389 -14.55 1.08 2.71
CA ASP A 389 -13.81 0.22 1.78
C ASP A 389 -12.44 -0.08 2.36
N LEU A 390 -12.28 -1.30 2.86
CA LEU A 390 -11.00 -1.80 3.38
C LEU A 390 -10.38 -2.84 2.44
N ARG A 391 -10.84 -2.94 1.18
CA ARG A 391 -10.26 -3.90 0.24
C ARG A 391 -8.80 -3.60 0.00
N GLY A 392 -8.03 -4.67 -0.10
CA GLY A 392 -6.57 -4.59 -0.10
C GLY A 392 -6.06 -3.97 1.20
N HIS A 393 -6.69 -4.30 2.32
CA HIS A 393 -6.11 -4.29 3.66
C HIS A 393 -6.40 -5.67 4.24
N ARG A 394 -5.51 -6.35 4.98
CA ARG A 394 -5.99 -7.32 5.99
C ARG A 394 -6.32 -6.62 7.28
N ILE A 395 -7.18 -7.23 8.09
CA ILE A 395 -7.85 -6.56 9.20
C ILE A 395 -7.71 -7.39 10.48
N ALA A 396 -7.13 -6.78 11.53
CA ALA A 396 -6.99 -7.40 12.85
C ALA A 396 -8.33 -7.43 13.58
N THR A 397 -8.83 -8.61 13.94
CA THR A 397 -10.00 -8.74 14.81
C THR A 397 -9.69 -9.56 16.05
N SER A 398 -10.57 -9.52 17.06
CA SER A 398 -10.42 -10.36 18.27
C SER A 398 -10.47 -11.86 17.99
N GLY A 399 -10.98 -12.28 16.82
CA GLY A 399 -11.12 -13.68 16.41
C GLY A 399 -10.03 -14.16 15.45
N GLY A 400 -8.99 -13.35 15.23
CA GLY A 400 -7.97 -13.59 14.21
C GLY A 400 -8.09 -12.62 13.05
N TRP A 401 -7.45 -12.96 11.93
CA TRP A 401 -7.32 -12.09 10.78
C TRP A 401 -8.35 -12.42 9.70
N ARG A 402 -8.73 -11.40 8.94
CA ARG A 402 -9.53 -11.57 7.71
C ARG A 402 -9.10 -10.59 6.65
N ASP A 403 -9.43 -10.91 5.40
CA ASP A 403 -9.33 -9.94 4.33
C ASP A 403 -10.26 -8.76 4.61
N GLY A 404 -9.75 -7.57 4.33
CA GLY A 404 -10.50 -6.34 4.33
C GLY A 404 -11.47 -6.37 3.16
N GLU A 405 -12.71 -6.05 3.49
CA GLU A 405 -13.81 -6.09 2.56
C GLU A 405 -14.44 -4.72 2.48
N ARG A 406 -15.38 -4.57 1.55
CA ARG A 406 -16.32 -3.46 1.62
C ARG A 406 -17.29 -3.74 2.74
N GLU A 407 -17.11 -3.03 3.84
CA GLU A 407 -18.04 -3.10 4.95
C GLU A 407 -19.19 -2.14 4.71
N VAL A 408 -20.38 -2.71 4.57
CA VAL A 408 -21.60 -1.97 4.22
C VAL A 408 -22.48 -1.86 5.45
N PHE A 409 -22.78 -0.64 5.86
CA PHE A 409 -23.66 -0.34 6.97
C PHE A 409 -24.97 0.26 6.47
N ASP A 410 -26.09 -0.18 7.03
CA ASP A 410 -27.35 0.53 6.89
C ASP A 410 -27.26 1.86 7.64
N PHE A 411 -27.49 2.98 6.94
CA PHE A 411 -27.27 4.30 7.51
C PHE A 411 -28.20 4.60 8.68
N ALA A 412 -29.47 4.17 8.62
CA ALA A 412 -30.43 4.40 9.70
C ALA A 412 -30.02 3.66 10.99
N THR A 413 -29.51 2.44 10.85
CA THR A 413 -28.97 1.64 11.97
C THR A 413 -27.74 2.30 12.56
N LEU A 414 -26.76 2.69 11.73
CA LEU A 414 -25.55 3.39 12.18
C LEU A 414 -25.89 4.71 12.88
N GLN A 415 -26.79 5.50 12.31
CA GLN A 415 -27.28 6.75 12.87
C GLN A 415 -27.91 6.53 14.26
N SER A 416 -28.71 5.48 14.43
CA SER A 416 -29.27 5.12 15.73
C SER A 416 -28.18 4.75 16.75
N GLN A 417 -27.18 3.96 16.36
CA GLN A 417 -26.06 3.55 17.22
C GLN A 417 -25.26 4.78 17.71
N LEU A 418 -24.91 5.68 16.78
CA LEU A 418 -24.12 6.88 17.08
C LEU A 418 -24.86 7.88 17.99
N ARG A 419 -26.19 7.96 17.86
CA ARG A 419 -27.03 8.83 18.70
C ARG A 419 -27.27 8.26 20.10
N ALA A 420 -27.29 6.94 20.25
CA ALA A 420 -27.46 6.28 21.54
C ALA A 420 -26.20 6.38 22.43
N ALA A 421 -25.02 6.51 21.83
CA ALA A 421 -23.75 6.69 22.52
C ALA A 421 -23.49 8.15 23.00
N ARG A 422 -24.54 8.93 23.24
CA ARG A 422 -24.46 10.36 23.63
C ARG A 422 -24.40 10.57 25.13
#